data_AF-A0A6P8EG68-F1
#
_entry.id   AF-A0A6P8EG68-F1
#
_cell.length_a   1.000
_cell.length_b   1.000
_cell.length_c   1.000
_cell.angle_alpha   90.00
_cell.angle_beta   90.00
_cell.angle_gamma   90.00
#
_symmetry.space_group_name_H-M   'P 1'
#
loop_
_entity.id
_entity.type
_entity.pdbx_description
1 polymer ?
#
loop_
_entity_poly.entity_id
_entity_poly.type
_entity_poly.pdbx_seq_one_letter_code
_entity_poly.pdbx_strand_id
1 'polypeptide(L)'
;MTECDGYFKKSLFLVGEIGEVDYSFPLLMNGDIQLAKTIVSPVVKRITDATRTLIQEGAVEVVVAGLLPMGCCPASMTSLLTFANSDNDFEETRCLKAPNEIARYHNKQLQLSLQTLSKDFPLAKIIYADYFNAGMLLYKRPQDFEFCSETLTACCGGGGPFNVNVSSWCGSPGSTVYPRPATFISWDGIHLTDAANGIIAKKPEIFRAVGTWSTEFTWPDVALRGKAIHIVLLKLLWHAYLYFVWKERNVVLYCQESPSVDRVWGLIENAVRSSRRLGVPNMQRKVAKGYQRRCLAA
;
A
#
# COMPACT_ATOMS: atom_id res chain seq x y z
N MET A 1 -26.93 2.86 17.67
CA MET A 1 -26.16 3.88 16.92
C MET A 1 -24.98 4.48 17.69
N THR A 2 -24.77 4.18 18.97
CA THR A 2 -23.76 4.86 19.82
C THR A 2 -22.33 4.29 19.75
N GLU A 3 -22.13 3.08 19.19
CA GLU A 3 -20.84 2.39 19.22
C GLU A 3 -19.91 2.80 18.04
N CYS A 4 -20.48 3.02 16.84
CA CYS A 4 -19.73 3.47 15.66
C CYS A 4 -19.18 4.89 15.83
N ASP A 5 -19.97 5.83 16.36
CA ASP A 5 -19.53 7.21 16.63
C ASP A 5 -18.31 7.24 17.57
N GLY A 6 -18.28 6.35 18.57
CA GLY A 6 -17.17 6.23 19.50
C GLY A 6 -15.90 5.70 18.84
N TYR A 7 -16.04 4.81 17.84
CA TYR A 7 -14.93 4.25 17.08
C TYR A 7 -14.37 5.26 16.08
N PHE A 8 -15.23 5.95 15.32
CA PHE A 8 -14.82 6.93 14.30
C PHE A 8 -14.11 8.13 14.92
N LYS A 9 -14.57 8.62 16.08
CA LYS A 9 -13.92 9.72 16.81
C LYS A 9 -12.54 9.39 17.35
N LYS A 10 -12.20 8.10 17.48
CA LYS A 10 -10.91 7.62 18.00
C LYS A 10 -10.00 7.03 16.92
N SER A 11 -10.47 7.00 15.68
CA SER A 11 -9.76 6.39 14.56
C SER A 11 -9.11 7.44 13.68
N LEU A 12 -7.94 7.12 13.15
CA LEU A 12 -7.32 7.84 12.06
C LEU A 12 -7.76 7.21 10.74
N PHE A 13 -8.38 7.99 9.86
CA PHE A 13 -8.74 7.52 8.52
C PHE A 13 -7.67 7.94 7.52
N LEU A 14 -7.19 7.00 6.72
CA LEU A 14 -6.32 7.27 5.58
C LEU A 14 -7.12 7.10 4.29
N VAL A 15 -7.30 8.19 3.55
CA VAL A 15 -7.97 8.23 2.26
C VAL A 15 -6.91 8.37 1.18
N GLY A 16 -6.79 7.36 0.34
CA GLY A 16 -5.79 7.32 -0.72
C GLY A 16 -4.57 6.45 -0.41
N GLU A 17 -3.67 6.29 -1.37
CA GLU A 17 -3.62 7.00 -2.66
C GLU A 17 -4.74 6.56 -3.64
N ILE A 18 -5.42 7.54 -4.26
CA ILE A 18 -6.52 7.34 -5.23
C ILE A 18 -6.26 8.29 -6.41
N GLY A 19 -6.37 7.76 -7.63
CA GLY A 19 -6.26 8.52 -8.87
C GLY A 19 -5.16 8.02 -9.79
N GLU A 20 -4.12 7.35 -9.28
CA GLU A 20 -3.03 6.83 -10.13
C GLU A 20 -3.57 5.97 -11.27
N VAL A 21 -4.41 4.98 -10.99
CA VAL A 21 -4.97 4.07 -12.01
C VAL A 21 -5.84 4.82 -13.01
N ASP A 22 -6.63 5.80 -12.56
CA ASP A 22 -7.51 6.60 -13.42
C ASP A 22 -6.69 7.34 -14.49
N TYR A 23 -5.52 7.87 -14.12
CA TYR A 23 -4.64 8.62 -15.02
C TYR A 23 -3.65 7.74 -15.77
N SER A 24 -3.16 6.67 -15.14
CA SER A 24 -2.15 5.78 -15.74
C SER A 24 -2.75 4.92 -16.84
N PHE A 25 -4.03 4.52 -16.75
CA PHE A 25 -4.68 3.77 -17.82
C PHE A 25 -4.68 4.48 -19.20
N PRO A 26 -5.18 5.72 -19.36
CA PRO A 26 -5.12 6.43 -20.65
C PRO A 26 -3.69 6.74 -21.10
N LEU A 27 -2.75 6.96 -20.15
CA LEU A 27 -1.34 7.18 -20.45
C LEU A 27 -0.66 5.89 -20.97
N LEU A 28 -0.85 4.76 -20.29
CA LEU A 28 -0.22 3.48 -20.64
C LEU A 28 -0.77 2.89 -21.94
N MET A 29 -2.06 3.11 -22.23
CA MET A 29 -2.71 2.56 -23.42
C MET A 29 -2.43 3.38 -24.68
N ASN A 30 -2.59 4.71 -24.60
CA ASN A 30 -2.62 5.57 -25.79
C ASN A 30 -1.70 6.81 -25.70
N GLY A 31 -1.00 7.01 -24.58
CA GLY A 31 -0.25 8.25 -24.34
C GLY A 31 -1.14 9.49 -24.21
N ASP A 32 -2.42 9.33 -23.88
CA ASP A 32 -3.39 10.43 -23.91
C ASP A 32 -3.33 11.30 -22.65
N ILE A 33 -2.36 12.22 -22.67
CA ILE A 33 -2.14 13.21 -21.60
C ILE A 33 -3.35 14.15 -21.43
N GLN A 34 -4.08 14.46 -22.51
CA GLN A 34 -5.21 15.38 -22.44
C GLN A 34 -6.40 14.72 -21.73
N LEU A 35 -6.71 13.47 -22.09
CA LEU A 35 -7.72 12.70 -21.38
C LEU A 35 -7.36 12.59 -19.90
N ALA A 36 -6.12 12.21 -19.57
CA ALA A 36 -5.66 12.14 -18.17
C ALA A 36 -5.83 13.47 -17.41
N LYS A 37 -5.59 14.63 -18.06
CA LYS A 37 -5.81 15.95 -17.47
C LYS A 37 -7.30 16.26 -17.25
N THR A 38 -8.18 15.91 -18.18
CA THR A 38 -9.63 16.22 -18.06
C THR A 38 -10.31 15.45 -16.93
N ILE A 39 -9.87 14.24 -16.63
CA ILE A 39 -10.43 13.41 -15.56
C ILE A 39 -9.93 13.79 -14.15
N VAL A 40 -8.97 14.71 -14.00
CA VAL A 40 -8.48 15.14 -12.68
C VAL A 40 -9.60 15.73 -11.82
N SER A 41 -10.41 16.63 -12.36
CA SER A 41 -11.51 17.27 -11.64
C SER A 41 -12.54 16.27 -11.07
N PRO A 42 -13.12 15.35 -11.87
CA PRO A 42 -14.05 14.37 -11.33
C PRO A 42 -13.42 13.43 -10.30
N VAL A 43 -12.16 13.01 -10.46
CA VAL A 43 -11.47 12.16 -9.47
C VAL A 43 -11.27 12.90 -8.14
N VAL A 44 -10.74 14.13 -8.17
CA VAL A 44 -10.58 14.97 -6.97
C VAL A 44 -11.90 15.20 -6.26
N LYS A 45 -12.99 15.42 -7.02
CA LYS A 45 -14.33 15.54 -6.46
C LYS A 45 -14.74 14.27 -5.72
N ARG A 46 -14.49 13.08 -6.27
CA ARG A 46 -14.82 11.80 -5.61
C ARG A 46 -14.03 11.59 -4.32
N ILE A 47 -12.74 11.93 -4.30
CA ILE A 47 -11.91 11.87 -3.08
C ILE A 47 -12.46 12.83 -2.01
N THR A 48 -12.82 14.04 -2.41
CA THR A 48 -13.38 15.06 -1.51
C THR A 48 -14.74 14.64 -0.95
N ASP A 49 -15.61 14.08 -1.79
CA ASP A 49 -16.92 13.59 -1.37
C ASP A 49 -16.79 12.40 -0.41
N ALA A 50 -15.90 11.45 -0.67
CA ALA A 50 -15.63 10.33 0.23
C ALA A 50 -15.09 10.81 1.60
N THR A 51 -14.18 11.79 1.58
CA THR A 51 -13.65 12.44 2.80
C THR A 51 -14.77 13.12 3.59
N ARG A 52 -15.67 13.84 2.89
CA ARG A 52 -16.86 14.46 3.50
C ARG A 52 -17.75 13.41 4.17
N THR A 53 -18.04 12.30 3.49
CA THR A 53 -18.86 11.22 4.04
C THR A 53 -18.24 10.65 5.30
N LEU A 54 -16.93 10.38 5.32
CA LEU A 54 -16.26 9.90 6.55
C LEU A 54 -16.44 10.84 7.73
N ILE A 55 -16.33 12.16 7.49
CA ILE A 55 -16.52 13.17 8.54
C ILE A 55 -17.98 13.22 9.00
N GLN A 56 -18.95 13.12 8.08
CA GLN A 56 -20.38 13.07 8.39
C GLN A 56 -20.75 11.83 9.22
N GLU A 57 -20.06 10.71 9.02
CA GLU A 57 -20.17 9.49 9.82
C GLU A 57 -19.38 9.55 11.15
N GLY A 58 -18.77 10.70 11.48
CA GLY A 58 -18.16 10.96 12.78
C GLY A 58 -16.64 10.87 12.83
N ALA A 59 -15.95 10.74 11.69
CA ALA A 59 -14.50 10.82 11.66
C ALA A 59 -14.02 12.23 12.02
N VAL A 60 -13.06 12.32 12.93
CA VAL A 60 -12.50 13.62 13.38
C VAL A 60 -11.03 13.79 13.00
N GLU A 61 -10.33 12.71 12.62
CA GLU A 61 -8.98 12.78 12.07
C GLU A 61 -8.92 12.03 10.74
N VAL A 62 -8.64 12.76 9.66
CA VAL A 62 -8.56 12.19 8.31
C VAL A 62 -7.29 12.68 7.63
N VAL A 63 -6.47 11.73 7.18
CA VAL A 63 -5.32 11.96 6.31
C VAL A 63 -5.74 11.64 4.88
N VAL A 64 -5.53 12.57 3.97
CA VAL A 64 -5.82 12.42 2.56
C VAL A 64 -4.51 12.49 1.77
N ALA A 65 -4.14 11.38 1.15
CA ALA A 65 -2.89 11.27 0.40
C ALA A 65 -3.05 11.85 -1.01
N GLY A 66 -2.08 12.68 -1.41
CA GLY A 66 -1.88 13.02 -2.82
C GLY A 66 -1.23 11.88 -3.61
N LEU A 67 -1.04 12.10 -4.90
CA LEU A 67 -0.34 11.16 -5.77
C LEU A 67 1.18 11.20 -5.57
N LEU A 68 1.80 10.04 -5.79
CA LEU A 68 3.24 9.90 -6.01
C LEU A 68 3.67 10.53 -7.37
N PRO A 69 4.98 10.74 -7.60
CA PRO A 69 5.46 11.25 -8.88
C PRO A 69 5.31 10.19 -9.98
N MET A 70 4.17 10.22 -10.66
CA MET A 70 3.79 9.25 -11.71
C MET A 70 4.83 9.14 -12.84
N GLY A 71 5.49 10.24 -13.20
CA GLY A 71 6.51 10.26 -14.25
C GLY A 71 7.78 9.49 -13.89
N CYS A 72 7.95 9.10 -12.63
CA CYS A 72 9.06 8.25 -12.19
C CYS A 72 8.68 6.76 -12.15
N CYS A 73 7.42 6.41 -12.41
CA CYS A 73 6.94 5.03 -12.46
C CYS A 73 7.58 4.30 -13.65
N PRO A 74 8.31 3.18 -13.44
CA PRO A 74 8.99 2.48 -14.53
C PRO A 74 8.04 2.04 -15.66
N ALA A 75 6.80 1.65 -15.35
CA ALA A 75 5.80 1.33 -16.37
C ALA A 75 5.41 2.54 -17.22
N SER A 76 5.23 3.72 -16.58
CA SER A 76 5.02 4.96 -17.33
C SER A 76 6.23 5.32 -18.16
N MET A 77 7.45 5.14 -17.63
CA MET A 77 8.69 5.35 -18.38
C MET A 77 8.72 4.44 -19.62
N THR A 78 8.51 3.14 -19.48
CA THR A 78 8.53 2.18 -20.59
C THR A 78 7.47 2.46 -21.65
N SER A 79 6.23 2.76 -21.25
CA SER A 79 5.13 2.99 -22.20
C SER A 79 5.19 4.36 -22.87
N LEU A 80 5.73 5.37 -22.19
CA LEU A 80 5.72 6.75 -22.71
C LEU A 80 7.04 7.19 -23.33
N LEU A 81 8.11 6.38 -23.23
CA LEU A 81 9.43 6.74 -23.76
C LEU A 81 9.38 7.07 -25.26
N THR A 82 8.53 6.38 -26.01
CA THR A 82 8.34 6.60 -27.46
C THR A 82 7.66 7.92 -27.81
N PHE A 83 6.99 8.57 -26.85
CA PHE A 83 6.37 9.88 -27.03
C PHE A 83 7.26 11.03 -26.52
N ALA A 84 8.35 10.73 -25.83
CA ALA A 84 9.36 11.71 -25.44
C ALA A 84 10.32 11.96 -26.62
N ASN A 85 10.35 13.19 -27.13
CA ASN A 85 11.08 13.57 -28.34
C ASN A 85 12.30 14.44 -28.06
N SER A 86 12.49 14.87 -26.81
CA SER A 86 13.58 15.76 -26.42
C SER A 86 14.00 15.55 -24.96
N ASP A 87 15.22 15.95 -24.62
CA ASP A 87 15.64 16.00 -23.21
C ASP A 87 14.79 16.96 -22.36
N ASN A 88 14.07 17.89 -23.01
CA ASN A 88 13.13 18.78 -22.32
C ASN A 88 11.89 18.04 -21.80
N ASP A 89 11.62 16.80 -22.20
CA ASP A 89 10.49 16.00 -21.71
C ASP A 89 10.77 15.35 -20.33
N PHE A 90 12.02 15.43 -19.86
CA PHE A 90 12.48 14.82 -18.61
C PHE A 90 12.82 15.87 -17.55
N GLU A 91 12.55 15.54 -16.28
CA GLU A 91 13.10 16.23 -15.12
C GLU A 91 14.59 15.85 -14.92
N GLU A 92 15.29 16.56 -14.03
CA GLU A 92 16.68 16.25 -13.65
C GLU A 92 16.86 14.80 -13.14
N THR A 93 15.83 14.29 -12.45
CA THR A 93 15.74 12.89 -11.98
C THR A 93 15.50 11.88 -13.10
N ARG A 94 15.45 12.32 -14.36
CA ARG A 94 15.09 11.54 -15.56
C ARG A 94 13.64 11.01 -15.56
N CYS A 95 12.81 11.44 -14.61
CA CYS A 95 11.37 11.18 -14.65
C CYS A 95 10.70 12.00 -15.76
N LEU A 96 9.62 11.48 -16.34
CA LEU A 96 8.83 12.20 -17.36
C LEU A 96 8.06 13.39 -16.75
N LYS A 97 8.15 14.56 -17.39
CA LYS A 97 7.45 15.76 -16.93
C LYS A 97 5.94 15.66 -17.06
N ALA A 98 5.42 15.21 -18.20
CA ALA A 98 3.98 15.28 -18.46
C ALA A 98 3.13 14.45 -17.46
N PRO A 99 3.48 13.21 -17.09
CA PRO A 99 2.76 12.49 -16.02
C PRO A 99 2.94 13.15 -14.64
N ASN A 100 4.13 13.68 -14.34
CA ASN A 100 4.35 14.44 -13.11
C ASN A 100 3.52 15.72 -13.04
N GLU A 101 3.29 16.40 -14.16
CA GLU A 101 2.41 17.58 -14.22
C GLU A 101 0.96 17.22 -13.91
N ILE A 102 0.48 16.05 -14.37
CA ILE A 102 -0.85 15.54 -14.02
C ILE A 102 -0.94 15.30 -12.52
N ALA A 103 0.05 14.61 -11.94
CA ALA A 103 0.10 14.38 -10.50
C ALA A 103 0.15 15.68 -9.69
N ARG A 104 0.98 16.66 -10.10
CA ARG A 104 1.04 17.99 -9.46
C ARG A 104 -0.29 18.74 -9.60
N TYR A 105 -0.94 18.65 -10.75
CA TYR A 105 -2.24 19.28 -10.97
C TYR A 105 -3.32 18.66 -10.09
N HIS A 106 -3.41 17.33 -10.02
CA HIS A 106 -4.27 16.62 -9.06
C HIS A 106 -4.01 17.10 -7.64
N ASN A 107 -2.76 17.06 -7.20
CA ASN A 107 -2.38 17.38 -5.83
C ASN A 107 -2.72 18.83 -5.47
N LYS A 108 -2.60 19.76 -6.42
CA LYS A 108 -3.01 21.15 -6.24
C LYS A 108 -4.53 21.28 -6.10
N GLN A 109 -5.31 20.63 -6.97
CA GLN A 109 -6.78 20.66 -6.91
C GLN A 109 -7.32 19.98 -5.64
N LEU A 110 -6.69 18.89 -5.22
CA LEU A 110 -7.01 18.19 -3.99
C LEU A 110 -6.78 19.08 -2.77
N GLN A 111 -5.61 19.73 -2.66
CA GLN A 111 -5.34 20.67 -1.56
C GLN A 111 -6.36 21.81 -1.50
N LEU A 112 -6.74 22.41 -2.63
CA LEU A 112 -7.78 23.46 -2.67
C LEU A 112 -9.15 22.94 -2.22
N SER A 113 -9.52 21.72 -2.63
CA SER A 113 -10.78 21.08 -2.24
C SER A 113 -10.80 20.75 -0.74
N LEU A 114 -9.69 20.24 -0.20
CA LEU A 114 -9.55 19.95 1.23
C LEU A 114 -9.54 21.22 2.07
N GLN A 115 -8.93 22.32 1.61
CA GLN A 115 -9.00 23.62 2.30
C GLN A 115 -10.44 24.15 2.40
N THR A 116 -11.26 23.90 1.37
CA THR A 116 -12.69 24.24 1.40
C THR A 116 -13.42 23.32 2.37
N LEU A 117 -13.17 22.02 2.30
CA LEU A 117 -13.79 21.03 3.19
C LEU A 117 -13.45 21.28 4.68
N SER A 118 -12.22 21.70 4.99
CA SER A 118 -11.82 22.06 6.36
C SER A 118 -12.60 23.26 6.92
N LYS A 119 -13.06 24.18 6.05
CA LYS A 119 -13.93 25.30 6.48
C LYS A 119 -15.35 24.82 6.77
N ASP A 120 -15.84 23.85 6.00
CA ASP A 120 -17.16 23.24 6.20
C ASP A 120 -17.22 22.39 7.48
N PHE A 121 -16.08 21.79 7.88
CA PHE A 121 -15.98 20.89 9.04
C PHE A 121 -14.88 21.33 10.03
N PRO A 122 -15.06 22.45 10.76
CA PRO A 122 -14.02 23.02 11.61
C PRO A 122 -13.62 22.14 12.81
N LEU A 123 -14.44 21.13 13.15
CA LEU A 123 -14.15 20.17 14.22
C LEU A 123 -13.37 18.94 13.72
N ALA A 124 -13.24 18.75 12.41
CA ALA A 124 -12.47 17.66 11.83
C ALA A 124 -11.07 18.14 11.45
N LYS A 125 -10.06 17.37 11.86
CA LYS A 125 -8.67 17.57 11.46
C LYS A 125 -8.42 16.84 10.14
N ILE A 126 -8.43 17.61 9.06
CA ILE A 126 -8.13 17.12 7.71
C ILE A 126 -6.67 17.43 7.38
N ILE A 127 -5.87 16.39 7.15
CA ILE A 127 -4.43 16.45 6.91
C ILE A 127 -4.15 16.03 5.48
N TYR A 128 -3.46 16.86 4.70
CA TYR A 128 -2.96 16.47 3.39
C TYR A 128 -1.60 15.78 3.54
N ALA A 129 -1.44 14.59 2.94
CA ALA A 129 -0.19 13.86 2.92
C ALA A 129 0.52 14.06 1.57
N ASP A 130 1.66 14.75 1.59
CA ASP A 130 2.42 15.12 0.39
C ASP A 130 3.30 13.97 -0.13
N TYR A 131 2.64 12.95 -0.66
CA TYR A 131 3.31 11.76 -1.21
C TYR A 131 4.20 12.12 -2.39
N PHE A 132 3.85 13.13 -3.19
CA PHE A 132 4.64 13.56 -4.33
C PHE A 132 6.04 13.97 -3.91
N ASN A 133 6.14 14.92 -2.97
CA ASN A 133 7.44 15.41 -2.53
C ASN A 133 8.19 14.36 -1.71
N ALA A 134 7.50 13.58 -0.87
CA ALA A 134 8.09 12.47 -0.13
C ALA A 134 8.71 11.41 -1.07
N GLY A 135 8.00 11.03 -2.12
CA GLY A 135 8.47 10.09 -3.13
C GLY A 135 9.56 10.68 -4.04
N MET A 136 9.42 11.94 -4.45
CA MET A 136 10.41 12.61 -5.30
C MET A 136 11.80 12.69 -4.67
N LEU A 137 11.88 12.78 -3.32
CA LEU A 137 13.15 12.74 -2.60
C LEU A 137 13.93 11.45 -2.83
N LEU A 138 13.24 10.32 -3.02
CA LEU A 138 13.90 9.03 -3.26
C LEU A 138 14.66 9.03 -4.59
N TYR A 139 14.13 9.74 -5.60
CA TYR A 139 14.77 9.87 -6.91
C TYR A 139 15.85 10.97 -6.94
N LYS A 140 15.68 12.03 -6.14
CA LYS A 140 16.67 13.13 -6.06
C LYS A 140 17.90 12.77 -5.24
N ARG A 141 17.75 11.95 -4.20
CA ARG A 141 18.83 11.60 -3.26
C ARG A 141 18.78 10.11 -2.89
N PRO A 142 18.87 9.19 -3.87
CA PRO A 142 18.71 7.76 -3.60
C PRO A 142 19.75 7.22 -2.60
N GLN A 143 20.98 7.76 -2.64
CA GLN A 143 22.06 7.30 -1.77
C GLN A 143 21.85 7.65 -0.29
N ASP A 144 21.12 8.74 0.01
CA ASP A 144 20.72 9.10 1.40
C ASP A 144 19.82 8.01 2.03
N PHE A 145 19.24 7.15 1.20
CA PHE A 145 18.28 6.12 1.57
C PHE A 145 18.76 4.70 1.21
N GLU A 146 20.04 4.53 0.92
CA GLU A 146 20.65 3.24 0.53
C GLU A 146 20.10 2.64 -0.78
N PHE A 147 19.48 3.47 -1.64
CA PHE A 147 19.02 3.06 -2.97
C PHE A 147 20.13 3.13 -4.01
N CYS A 148 20.05 2.25 -5.01
CA CYS A 148 20.90 2.26 -6.19
C CYS A 148 20.74 3.57 -6.98
N SER A 149 21.81 4.01 -7.66
CA SER A 149 21.77 5.17 -8.55
C SER A 149 20.84 4.99 -9.75
N GLU A 150 20.56 3.73 -10.14
CA GLU A 150 19.56 3.40 -11.15
C GLU A 150 18.15 3.41 -10.52
N THR A 151 17.60 4.61 -10.34
CA THR A 151 16.38 4.84 -9.55
C THR A 151 15.08 4.47 -10.25
N LEU A 152 15.11 4.37 -11.58
CA LEU A 152 13.92 4.19 -12.43
C LEU A 152 13.72 2.74 -12.87
N THR A 153 14.53 1.80 -12.38
CA THR A 153 14.44 0.38 -12.76
C THR A 153 13.68 -0.42 -11.71
N ALA A 154 12.78 -1.29 -12.16
CA ALA A 154 12.05 -2.22 -11.30
C ALA A 154 12.94 -3.38 -10.83
N CYS A 155 12.81 -3.76 -9.56
CA CYS A 155 13.53 -4.91 -9.01
C CYS A 155 13.08 -6.23 -9.66
N CYS A 156 11.78 -6.40 -9.86
CA CYS A 156 11.15 -7.58 -10.42
C CYS A 156 10.50 -7.28 -11.77
N GLY A 157 10.78 -8.08 -12.79
CA GLY A 157 10.17 -7.91 -14.10
C GLY A 157 10.69 -8.86 -15.17
N GLY A 158 10.04 -8.86 -16.33
CA GLY A 158 10.37 -9.70 -17.49
C GLY A 158 11.42 -9.10 -18.43
N GLY A 159 12.29 -8.21 -17.94
CA GLY A 159 13.27 -7.49 -18.75
C GLY A 159 12.68 -6.28 -19.48
N GLY A 160 13.33 -5.84 -20.56
CA GLY A 160 12.96 -4.64 -21.30
C GLY A 160 13.46 -3.33 -20.66
N PRO A 161 13.09 -2.16 -21.22
CA PRO A 161 13.41 -0.86 -20.63
C PRO A 161 12.93 -0.80 -19.18
N PHE A 162 13.80 -0.31 -18.28
CA PHE A 162 13.51 -0.16 -16.85
C PHE A 162 13.08 -1.47 -16.15
N ASN A 163 13.42 -2.63 -16.74
CA ASN A 163 12.97 -3.96 -16.32
C ASN A 163 11.44 -4.13 -16.31
N VAL A 164 10.73 -3.43 -17.18
CA VAL A 164 9.28 -3.58 -17.38
C VAL A 164 8.99 -4.15 -18.76
N ASN A 165 8.22 -5.24 -18.78
CA ASN A 165 7.73 -5.88 -19.99
C ASN A 165 6.22 -6.14 -19.85
N VAL A 166 5.42 -5.45 -20.66
CA VAL A 166 3.94 -5.55 -20.62
C VAL A 166 3.40 -6.95 -20.97
N SER A 167 4.21 -7.77 -21.64
CA SER A 167 3.89 -9.16 -21.98
C SER A 167 4.41 -10.16 -20.93
N SER A 168 5.25 -9.72 -19.99
CA SER A 168 5.80 -10.56 -18.91
C SER A 168 6.06 -9.70 -17.67
N TRP A 169 5.00 -9.46 -16.91
CA TRP A 169 5.04 -8.72 -15.65
C TRP A 169 5.78 -9.50 -14.56
N CYS A 170 6.17 -8.81 -13.48
CA CYS A 170 6.64 -9.48 -12.27
C CYS A 170 5.70 -10.61 -11.84
N GLY A 171 6.25 -11.80 -11.58
CA GLY A 171 5.48 -13.00 -11.22
C GLY A 171 4.99 -13.83 -12.42
N SER A 172 5.16 -13.33 -13.66
CA SER A 172 4.90 -14.11 -14.88
C SER A 172 6.05 -15.08 -15.19
N PRO A 173 5.81 -16.18 -15.93
CA PRO A 173 6.88 -17.03 -16.42
C PRO A 173 7.93 -16.21 -17.20
N GLY A 174 9.21 -16.41 -16.86
CA GLY A 174 10.33 -15.66 -17.45
C GLY A 174 10.65 -14.32 -16.77
N SER A 175 9.85 -13.88 -15.80
CA SER A 175 10.23 -12.74 -14.95
C SER A 175 11.36 -13.11 -13.99
N THR A 176 12.20 -12.13 -13.66
CA THR A 176 13.32 -12.26 -12.74
C THR A 176 13.24 -11.22 -11.65
N VAL A 177 13.90 -11.48 -10.52
CA VAL A 177 14.02 -10.55 -9.39
C VAL A 177 15.50 -10.27 -9.17
N TYR A 178 15.88 -9.00 -9.19
CA TYR A 178 17.23 -8.58 -8.86
C TYR A 178 17.56 -8.83 -7.38
N PRO A 179 18.83 -9.11 -7.03
CA PRO A 179 19.23 -9.31 -5.65
C PRO A 179 19.13 -8.00 -4.85
N ARG A 180 18.81 -8.13 -3.55
CA ARG A 180 18.61 -7.02 -2.59
C ARG A 180 17.47 -6.05 -2.98
N PRO A 181 16.20 -6.48 -2.94
CA PRO A 181 15.06 -5.62 -3.25
C PRO A 181 14.99 -4.30 -2.45
N ALA A 182 15.55 -4.28 -1.23
CA ALA A 182 15.58 -3.08 -0.40
C ALA A 182 16.43 -1.93 -0.99
N THR A 183 17.29 -2.19 -1.97
CA THR A 183 18.09 -1.14 -2.64
C THR A 183 17.41 -0.57 -3.90
N PHE A 184 16.18 -1.00 -4.21
CA PHE A 184 15.38 -0.49 -5.32
C PHE A 184 14.21 0.36 -4.81
N ILE A 185 13.84 1.39 -5.58
CA ILE A 185 12.66 2.22 -5.27
C ILE A 185 11.38 1.51 -5.75
N SER A 186 11.37 0.98 -6.98
CA SER A 186 10.23 0.25 -7.54
C SER A 186 10.40 -1.27 -7.39
N TRP A 187 9.32 -1.93 -6.98
CA TRP A 187 9.25 -3.39 -6.89
C TRP A 187 9.02 -4.02 -8.26
N ASP A 188 7.91 -3.71 -8.93
CA ASP A 188 7.44 -4.42 -10.14
C ASP A 188 7.21 -3.51 -11.35
N GLY A 189 7.61 -2.24 -11.23
CA GLY A 189 7.41 -1.22 -12.26
C GLY A 189 6.15 -0.39 -12.09
N ILE A 190 5.26 -0.72 -11.15
CA ILE A 190 4.08 0.07 -10.77
C ILE A 190 4.16 0.43 -9.29
N HIS A 191 4.45 -0.56 -8.45
CA HIS A 191 4.47 -0.41 -6.99
C HIS A 191 5.87 -0.11 -6.47
N LEU A 192 5.93 0.58 -5.32
CA LEU A 192 7.16 0.82 -4.58
C LEU A 192 7.57 -0.41 -3.78
N THR A 193 8.87 -0.54 -3.47
CA THR A 193 9.37 -1.55 -2.53
C THR A 193 8.95 -1.24 -1.09
N ASP A 194 8.98 -2.24 -0.21
CA ASP A 194 8.75 -2.05 1.23
C ASP A 194 9.73 -1.03 1.84
N ALA A 195 10.96 -0.96 1.35
CA ALA A 195 11.95 0.02 1.80
C ALA A 195 11.51 1.45 1.44
N ALA A 196 11.11 1.69 0.19
CA ALA A 196 10.62 2.98 -0.27
C ALA A 196 9.34 3.40 0.47
N ASN A 197 8.36 2.50 0.58
CA ASN A 197 7.14 2.72 1.36
C ASN A 197 7.45 3.04 2.83
N GLY A 198 8.40 2.32 3.42
CA GLY A 198 8.83 2.51 4.80
C GLY A 198 9.50 3.87 5.05
N ILE A 199 10.21 4.43 4.08
CA ILE A 199 10.78 5.78 4.15
C ILE A 199 9.67 6.82 4.04
N ILE A 200 8.79 6.70 3.05
CA ILE A 200 7.66 7.62 2.85
C ILE A 200 6.82 7.66 4.12
N ALA A 201 6.40 6.51 4.66
CA ALA A 201 5.58 6.43 5.87
C ALA A 201 6.22 7.01 7.15
N LYS A 202 7.54 7.26 7.16
CA LYS A 202 8.27 7.87 8.29
C LYS A 202 8.52 9.36 8.10
N LYS A 203 8.16 9.94 6.96
CA LYS A 203 8.40 11.37 6.67
C LYS A 203 7.53 12.27 7.55
N PRO A 204 8.08 13.34 8.16
CA PRO A 204 7.32 14.26 9.01
C PRO A 204 6.10 14.89 8.33
N GLU A 205 6.15 15.03 7.01
CA GLU A 205 5.06 15.53 6.15
C GLU A 205 3.86 14.57 6.10
N ILE A 206 4.03 13.33 6.55
CA ILE A 206 2.99 12.33 6.78
C ILE A 206 2.91 12.15 8.29
N PHE A 207 2.14 13.03 8.95
CA PHE A 207 1.99 13.01 10.40
C PHE A 207 1.60 11.61 10.91
N ARG A 208 2.49 11.00 11.69
CA ARG A 208 2.17 9.93 12.62
C ARG A 208 2.02 10.51 14.02
N ALA A 209 0.81 10.42 14.55
CA ALA A 209 0.58 10.28 15.98
C ALA A 209 -0.10 8.93 16.24
N VAL A 210 0.48 7.86 15.69
CA VAL A 210 0.19 6.51 16.16
C VAL A 210 1.54 5.86 16.39
N GLY A 211 1.74 5.36 17.61
CA GLY A 211 2.96 4.68 18.00
C GLY A 211 3.31 3.56 17.03
N THR A 212 4.58 3.20 16.98
CA THR A 212 4.99 1.99 16.28
C THR A 212 4.23 0.79 16.88
N TRP A 213 4.00 -0.27 16.10
CA TRP A 213 3.41 -1.51 16.64
C TRP A 213 4.24 -2.07 17.82
N SER A 214 5.55 -1.82 17.86
CA SER A 214 6.41 -2.11 19.03
C SER A 214 6.00 -1.36 20.29
N THR A 215 5.38 -0.18 20.16
CA THR A 215 4.83 0.62 21.27
C THR A 215 3.50 0.05 21.78
N GLU A 216 2.63 -0.43 20.89
CA GLU A 216 1.37 -1.07 21.27
C GLU A 216 1.59 -2.46 21.91
N PHE A 217 2.63 -3.18 21.47
CA PHE A 217 3.01 -4.49 22.03
C PHE A 217 3.96 -4.41 23.22
N THR A 218 4.48 -3.23 23.59
CA THR A 218 5.29 -3.09 24.81
C THR A 218 4.44 -3.17 26.08
N TRP A 219 3.18 -2.71 26.06
CA TRP A 219 2.29 -2.89 27.22
C TRP A 219 2.05 -4.38 27.56
N PRO A 220 1.71 -5.27 26.60
CA PRO A 220 1.65 -6.71 26.85
C PRO A 220 2.98 -7.32 27.31
N ASP A 221 4.11 -6.96 26.70
CA ASP A 221 5.43 -7.50 27.08
C ASP A 221 5.88 -7.06 28.49
N VAL A 222 5.48 -5.86 28.92
CA VAL A 222 5.78 -5.33 30.25
C VAL A 222 4.77 -5.84 31.29
N ALA A 223 3.48 -5.91 30.96
CA ALA A 223 2.41 -6.28 31.89
C ALA A 223 2.17 -7.79 32.03
N LEU A 224 2.50 -8.61 31.02
CA LEU A 224 2.19 -10.05 30.97
C LEU A 224 3.43 -10.95 31.15
N ARG A 225 4.53 -10.40 31.70
CA ARG A 225 5.78 -11.14 31.94
C ARG A 225 5.50 -12.54 32.52
N GLY A 226 5.86 -13.56 31.75
CA GLY A 226 5.77 -14.97 32.16
C GLY A 226 4.60 -15.78 31.62
N LYS A 227 3.65 -15.22 30.86
CA LYS A 227 2.48 -15.98 30.36
C LYS A 227 2.48 -16.17 28.84
N ALA A 228 3.39 -17.01 28.34
CA ALA A 228 3.46 -17.41 26.92
C ALA A 228 2.11 -17.88 26.33
N ILE A 229 1.23 -18.44 27.18
CA ILE A 229 -0.11 -18.87 26.76
C ILE A 229 -1.05 -17.70 26.44
N HIS A 230 -0.93 -16.56 27.12
CA HIS A 230 -1.76 -15.38 26.85
C HIS A 230 -1.36 -14.73 25.52
N ILE A 231 -0.06 -14.69 25.20
CA ILE A 231 0.43 -14.23 23.90
C ILE A 231 -0.04 -15.15 22.77
N VAL A 232 -0.03 -16.47 22.98
CA VAL A 232 -0.57 -17.43 22.01
C VAL A 232 -2.07 -17.27 21.86
N LEU A 233 -2.82 -17.11 22.95
CA LEU A 233 -4.26 -16.88 22.91
C LEU A 233 -4.61 -15.56 22.23
N LEU A 234 -3.88 -14.47 22.49
CA LEU A 234 -4.07 -13.19 21.82
C LEU A 234 -3.76 -13.29 20.32
N LYS A 235 -2.70 -14.02 19.94
CA LYS A 235 -2.42 -14.29 18.53
C LYS A 235 -3.52 -15.13 17.89
N LEU A 236 -4.03 -16.16 18.55
CA LEU A 236 -5.13 -16.99 18.03
C LEU A 236 -6.43 -16.20 17.91
N LEU A 237 -6.76 -15.38 18.92
CA LEU A 237 -7.92 -14.48 18.90
C LEU A 237 -7.78 -13.45 17.77
N TRP A 238 -6.58 -12.92 17.55
CA TRP A 238 -6.31 -12.00 16.45
C TRP A 238 -6.46 -12.65 15.08
N HIS A 239 -5.94 -13.87 14.89
CA HIS A 239 -6.10 -14.59 13.63
C HIS A 239 -7.57 -14.99 13.40
N ALA A 240 -8.30 -15.37 14.46
CA ALA A 240 -9.73 -15.64 14.39
C ALA A 240 -10.54 -14.37 14.05
N TYR A 241 -10.18 -13.23 14.63
CA TYR A 241 -10.77 -11.93 14.32
C TYR A 241 -10.53 -11.52 12.87
N LEU A 242 -9.28 -11.61 12.38
CA LEU A 242 -8.95 -11.32 10.98
C LEU A 242 -9.67 -12.26 10.01
N TYR A 243 -9.79 -13.55 10.36
CA TYR A 243 -10.56 -14.51 9.59
C TYR A 243 -12.04 -14.15 9.55
N PHE A 244 -12.62 -13.71 10.67
CA PHE A 244 -14.01 -13.26 10.73
C PHE A 244 -14.25 -12.00 9.90
N VAL A 245 -13.37 -11.01 10.00
CA VAL A 245 -13.43 -9.78 9.18
C VAL A 245 -13.28 -10.11 7.69
N TRP A 246 -12.34 -10.98 7.31
CA TRP A 246 -12.19 -11.46 5.93
C TRP A 246 -13.44 -12.18 5.42
N LYS A 247 -14.05 -13.01 6.28
CA LYS A 247 -15.26 -13.79 5.98
C LYS A 247 -16.46 -12.87 5.74
N GLU A 248 -16.76 -11.96 6.66
CA GLU A 248 -17.85 -10.99 6.54
C GLU A 248 -17.69 -10.11 5.29
N ARG A 249 -16.47 -9.61 5.04
CA ARG A 249 -16.17 -8.80 3.86
C ARG A 249 -16.44 -9.57 2.56
N ASN A 250 -16.04 -10.83 2.48
CA ASN A 250 -16.23 -11.62 1.25
C ASN A 250 -17.68 -12.07 1.03
N VAL A 251 -18.46 -12.29 2.09
CA VAL A 251 -19.90 -12.55 1.97
C VAL A 251 -20.61 -11.35 1.35
N VAL A 252 -20.26 -10.14 1.78
CA VAL A 252 -20.81 -8.89 1.24
C VAL A 252 -20.35 -8.64 -0.20
N LEU A 253 -19.08 -8.88 -0.51
CA LEU A 253 -18.52 -8.59 -1.84
C LEU A 253 -18.94 -9.59 -2.92
N TYR A 254 -19.16 -10.85 -2.57
CA TYR A 254 -19.37 -11.91 -3.55
C TYR A 254 -20.77 -12.55 -3.49
N CYS A 255 -21.66 -12.08 -2.60
CA CYS A 255 -23.02 -12.60 -2.42
C CYS A 255 -23.09 -14.13 -2.33
N GLN A 256 -22.08 -14.76 -1.72
CA GLN A 256 -22.03 -16.21 -1.52
C GLN A 256 -22.02 -16.52 -0.03
N GLU A 257 -22.76 -17.55 0.37
CA GLU A 257 -22.68 -18.08 1.72
C GLU A 257 -21.25 -18.55 2.03
N SER A 258 -20.75 -18.11 3.19
CA SER A 258 -19.41 -18.49 3.62
C SER A 258 -19.29 -20.00 3.78
N PRO A 259 -18.18 -20.64 3.35
CA PRO A 259 -17.97 -22.06 3.58
C PRO A 259 -17.97 -22.39 5.07
N SER A 260 -18.49 -23.57 5.43
CA SER A 260 -18.50 -24.05 6.81
C SER A 260 -17.07 -24.15 7.37
N VAL A 261 -16.95 -24.02 8.70
CA VAL A 261 -15.65 -24.10 9.40
C VAL A 261 -14.91 -25.39 9.03
N ASP A 262 -15.62 -26.51 8.93
CA ASP A 262 -15.05 -27.81 8.55
C ASP A 262 -14.51 -27.82 7.13
N ARG A 263 -15.18 -27.14 6.19
CA ARG A 263 -14.72 -27.03 4.80
C ARG A 263 -13.44 -26.19 4.71
N VAL A 264 -13.36 -25.10 5.48
CA VAL A 264 -12.15 -24.27 5.54
C VAL A 264 -11.00 -25.00 6.22
N TRP A 265 -11.28 -25.75 7.29
CA TRP A 265 -10.29 -26.59 7.94
C TRP A 265 -9.72 -27.66 7.00
N GLY A 266 -10.59 -28.33 6.23
CA GLY A 266 -10.16 -29.30 5.21
C GLY A 266 -9.29 -28.69 4.10
N LEU A 267 -9.55 -27.44 3.70
CA LEU A 267 -8.71 -26.72 2.73
C LEU A 267 -7.32 -26.39 3.30
N ILE A 268 -7.26 -25.98 4.57
CA ILE A 268 -6.00 -25.71 5.28
C ILE A 268 -5.19 -27.01 5.40
N GLU A 269 -5.81 -28.10 5.85
CA GLU A 269 -5.13 -29.40 5.94
C GLU A 269 -4.59 -29.88 4.59
N ASN A 270 -5.37 -29.71 3.52
CA ASN A 270 -4.93 -30.07 2.17
C ASN A 270 -3.81 -29.18 1.66
N ALA A 271 -3.81 -27.88 1.93
CA ALA A 271 -2.72 -26.97 1.58
C ALA A 271 -1.42 -27.34 2.34
N VAL A 272 -1.53 -27.70 3.62
CA VAL A 272 -0.40 -28.17 4.44
C VAL A 272 0.11 -29.54 3.94
N ARG A 273 -0.76 -30.46 3.52
CA ARG A 273 -0.35 -31.73 2.90
C ARG A 273 0.29 -31.54 1.53
N SER A 274 -0.21 -30.60 0.73
CA SER A 274 0.30 -30.27 -0.61
C SER A 274 1.69 -29.63 -0.57
N SER A 275 1.93 -28.71 0.37
CA SER A 275 3.26 -28.12 0.59
C SER A 275 4.32 -29.15 1.01
N ARG A 276 3.91 -30.26 1.65
CA ARG A 276 4.75 -31.41 1.99
C ARG A 276 5.19 -32.22 0.76
N ARG A 277 4.33 -32.32 -0.26
CA ARG A 277 4.63 -33.00 -1.54
C ARG A 277 5.55 -32.16 -2.45
N LEU A 278 5.49 -30.84 -2.33
CA LEU A 278 6.29 -29.89 -3.11
C LEU A 278 7.67 -29.58 -2.48
N GLY A 279 8.07 -30.32 -1.44
CA GLY A 279 9.43 -30.29 -0.93
C GLY A 279 9.87 -29.01 -0.22
N VAL A 280 8.95 -28.16 0.25
CA VAL A 280 9.28 -26.94 1.00
C VAL A 280 9.71 -27.29 2.43
N PRO A 281 11.02 -27.29 2.77
CA PRO A 281 11.45 -27.78 4.08
C PRO A 281 11.41 -26.62 5.09
N ASN A 282 10.89 -26.93 6.29
CA ASN A 282 11.03 -26.18 7.57
C ASN A 282 9.80 -25.49 8.20
N MET A 283 8.57 -25.70 7.72
CA MET A 283 7.40 -25.27 8.51
C MET A 283 7.14 -26.18 9.73
N GLN A 284 7.50 -27.47 9.65
CA GLN A 284 7.26 -28.45 10.73
C GLN A 284 8.20 -28.31 11.94
N ARG A 285 9.44 -27.80 11.82
CA ARG A 285 10.37 -27.76 12.97
C ARG A 285 9.95 -26.82 14.09
N LYS A 286 9.16 -25.78 13.79
CA LYS A 286 8.58 -24.87 14.82
C LYS A 286 7.25 -25.37 15.37
N VAL A 287 6.42 -26.04 14.56
CA VAL A 287 5.11 -26.56 14.98
C VAL A 287 5.23 -27.87 15.77
N ALA A 288 6.12 -28.78 15.35
CA ALA A 288 6.32 -30.07 16.03
C ALA A 288 6.99 -29.93 17.41
N LYS A 289 7.94 -28.99 17.57
CA LYS A 289 8.57 -28.72 18.87
C LYS A 289 7.62 -28.07 19.89
N GLY A 290 6.52 -27.46 19.44
CA GLY A 290 5.50 -26.87 20.31
C GLY A 290 4.53 -27.91 20.90
N TYR A 291 4.31 -29.04 20.22
CA TYR A 291 3.32 -30.04 20.63
C TYR A 291 3.90 -31.16 21.50
N GLN A 292 5.21 -31.43 21.42
CA GLN A 292 5.85 -32.54 22.14
C GLN A 292 6.18 -32.28 23.63
N ARG A 293 5.98 -31.05 24.15
CA ARG A 293 6.26 -30.72 25.57
C ARG A 293 5.02 -30.65 26.48
N ARG A 294 3.85 -31.10 26.03
CA ARG A 294 2.60 -31.05 26.84
C ARG A 294 1.83 -32.36 27.01
N CYS A 295 2.39 -33.51 26.66
CA CYS A 295 1.75 -34.81 26.91
C CYS A 295 2.61 -35.78 27.76
N LEU A 296 3.45 -35.29 28.69
CA LEU A 296 4.16 -36.14 29.66
C LEU A 296 4.06 -35.64 31.11
N ALA A 297 2.98 -34.94 31.46
CA ALA A 297 2.61 -34.67 32.85
C ALA A 297 1.10 -34.41 32.96
N ALA A 298 0.32 -35.48 32.78
CA ALA A 298 -1.03 -35.70 33.30
C ALA A 298 -1.34 -37.18 33.11
#